data_AF-A0A7S0MXQ6-F1
#
_entry.id   AF-A0A7S0MXQ6-F1
#
_cell.length_a   1.000
_cell.length_b   1.000
_cell.length_c   1.000
_cell.angle_alpha   90.00
_cell.angle_beta   90.00
_cell.angle_gamma   90.00
#
_symmetry.space_group_name_H-M   'P 1'
#
loop_
_entity.id
_entity.type
_entity.pdbx_description
1 polymer ?
#
loop_
_entity_poly.entity_id
_entity_poly.type
_entity_poly.pdbx_seq_one_letter_code
_entity_poly.pdbx_strand_id
1 'polypeptide(L)'
;MSVDYQLHSKNDLREWNAFFRKGATSLKIDPHYMNTSDTLTLSHDAPILGRYPYSTLDDVLSYFQKAPRIIHDRAIDIALCFKSAPKELCADESSEDVINWNKMVDSFFARASDVVEQVKADFNITLKFVLDGDGKPCDCKADRWMPWNSVWIVKDECSLQCFNSDEGFCRRFSILNDPDTSDWAGISAEDVHYGKFGLVRDVPLQLWEPDAQDVISGFVEGYMTGRTKGIPSGGGLAFAINVDIAMFDTFTSRILKGAEARGFNVLVEDGDTSGSLRAANPSLVYQSANEITLQYWMGSSAVQRKLTMTPFTSLDVGPPQDIDEALSFAGLYDSPRNEYHENIREFLRDFGAVSVGSSSHQEIGEYSFIFFAAGGKVYAGSKHSDELAFTNFRLIGLGSSVHATSLDNVLLLVTEGNHCYNSHGHNTRAFPLVCDPKTEPGDACEYALDYSLGTARNWFSWLQETNTVITPCNEHILHGTFSGGHNPSGILIHLPSQSPEGLKVGVMVAHEPYPLNNQSICGTPKLGETGIVLSAFASFVVTENFVGLDDG
;
A
#
# COMPACT_ATOMS: atom_id res chain seq x y z
N MET A 1 -8.20 -19.40 10.27
CA MET A 1 -7.85 -19.17 8.85
C MET A 1 -7.41 -17.73 8.75
N SER A 2 -6.19 -17.49 8.28
CA SER A 2 -5.65 -16.16 8.03
C SER A 2 -5.72 -15.85 6.53
N VAL A 3 -5.87 -14.56 6.22
CA VAL A 3 -5.65 -13.99 4.90
C VAL A 3 -4.58 -12.92 5.06
N ASP A 4 -3.48 -13.05 4.32
CA ASP A 4 -2.31 -12.19 4.42
C ASP A 4 -1.81 -11.77 3.03
N TYR A 5 -0.71 -11.03 2.99
CA TYR A 5 -0.09 -10.59 1.76
C TYR A 5 1.44 -10.57 1.87
N GLN A 6 2.08 -10.67 0.70
CA GLN A 6 3.48 -10.35 0.47
C GLN A 6 3.51 -9.17 -0.50
N LEU A 7 4.16 -8.07 -0.11
CA LEU A 7 4.31 -6.93 -1.02
C LEU A 7 5.31 -7.29 -2.13
N HIS A 8 4.86 -7.27 -3.37
CA HIS A 8 5.63 -7.71 -4.51
C HIS A 8 6.45 -6.57 -5.12
N SER A 9 7.66 -6.90 -5.60
CA SER A 9 8.59 -5.99 -6.27
C SER A 9 8.90 -4.68 -5.54
N LYS A 10 9.14 -4.75 -4.22
CA LYS A 10 9.47 -3.59 -3.37
C LYS A 10 10.95 -3.25 -3.38
N ASN A 11 11.42 -2.93 -4.58
CA ASN A 11 12.84 -2.71 -4.91
C ASN A 11 13.39 -1.35 -4.42
N ASP A 12 12.51 -0.37 -4.16
CA ASP A 12 12.90 0.94 -3.65
C ASP A 12 12.84 0.96 -2.12
N LEU A 13 14.02 0.90 -1.47
CA LEU A 13 14.12 0.83 0.00
C LEU A 13 13.58 2.10 0.70
N ARG A 14 13.45 3.22 -0.02
CA ARG A 14 12.87 4.45 0.52
C ARG A 14 11.40 4.26 0.93
N GLU A 15 10.69 3.28 0.34
CA GLU A 15 9.29 2.96 0.69
C GLU A 15 9.15 2.09 1.94
N TRP A 16 10.21 1.38 2.33
CA TRP A 16 10.10 0.28 3.30
C TRP A 16 9.61 0.75 4.67
N ASN A 17 10.06 1.92 5.12
CA ASN A 17 9.55 2.52 6.34
C ASN A 17 8.03 2.69 6.31
N ALA A 18 7.47 3.15 5.20
CA ALA A 18 6.02 3.29 5.05
C ALA A 18 5.33 1.93 5.04
N PHE A 19 5.87 0.92 4.35
CA PHE A 19 5.30 -0.44 4.35
C PHE A 19 5.27 -1.06 5.75
N PHE A 20 6.36 -0.94 6.52
CA PHE A 20 6.39 -1.43 7.89
C PHE A 20 5.43 -0.63 8.81
N ARG A 21 5.18 0.66 8.56
CA ARG A 21 4.12 1.43 9.27
C ARG A 21 2.73 0.89 9.00
N LYS A 22 2.48 0.50 7.75
CA LYS A 22 1.24 -0.16 7.34
C LYS A 22 1.14 -1.61 7.83
N GLY A 23 2.16 -2.11 8.55
CA GLY A 23 2.15 -3.44 9.14
C GLY A 23 2.62 -4.55 8.20
N ALA A 24 3.31 -4.22 7.09
CA ALA A 24 3.95 -5.23 6.26
C ALA A 24 4.88 -6.11 7.10
N THR A 25 4.80 -7.42 6.89
CA THR A 25 5.72 -8.41 7.47
C THR A 25 6.32 -9.33 6.42
N SER A 26 5.84 -9.26 5.17
CA SER A 26 6.37 -10.04 4.06
C SER A 26 6.55 -9.14 2.84
N LEU A 27 7.75 -9.19 2.25
CA LEU A 27 8.14 -8.43 1.06
C LEU A 27 8.76 -9.39 0.05
N LYS A 28 8.68 -9.04 -1.24
CA LYS A 28 9.53 -9.61 -2.29
C LYS A 28 10.31 -8.49 -2.96
N ILE A 29 11.58 -8.76 -3.18
CA ILE A 29 12.48 -7.93 -3.99
C ILE A 29 13.05 -8.74 -5.14
N ASP A 30 13.57 -8.02 -6.13
CA ASP A 30 14.05 -8.56 -7.40
C ASP A 30 15.54 -8.24 -7.59
N PRO A 31 16.46 -9.05 -7.02
CA PRO A 31 17.88 -8.89 -7.28
C PRO A 31 18.20 -9.22 -8.73
N HIS A 32 18.60 -8.20 -9.49
CA HIS A 32 18.91 -8.27 -10.90
C HIS A 32 20.41 -8.45 -11.11
N TYR A 33 20.79 -9.50 -11.85
CA TYR A 33 22.17 -9.71 -12.22
C TYR A 33 22.58 -8.83 -13.40
N MET A 34 23.65 -8.06 -13.21
CA MET A 34 24.29 -7.26 -14.24
C MET A 34 25.75 -7.67 -14.33
N ASN A 35 26.20 -8.15 -15.48
CA ASN A 35 27.58 -8.61 -15.68
C ASN A 35 28.65 -7.51 -15.54
N THR A 36 28.24 -6.24 -15.45
CA THR A 36 29.12 -5.09 -15.23
C THR A 36 29.16 -4.61 -13.78
N SER A 37 28.46 -5.26 -12.85
CA SER A 37 28.33 -4.85 -11.45
C SER A 37 28.88 -5.92 -10.53
N ASP A 38 29.55 -5.52 -9.44
CA ASP A 38 30.00 -6.42 -8.38
C ASP A 38 28.88 -6.76 -7.38
N THR A 39 27.68 -6.23 -7.59
CA THR A 39 26.51 -6.40 -6.71
C THR A 39 25.22 -6.60 -7.51
N LEU A 40 24.23 -7.21 -6.86
CA LEU A 40 22.89 -7.41 -7.42
C LEU A 40 22.03 -6.18 -7.18
N THR A 41 21.67 -5.51 -8.27
CA THR A 41 20.84 -4.30 -8.28
C THR A 41 19.37 -4.68 -8.09
N LEU A 42 18.64 -3.96 -7.24
CA LEU A 42 17.20 -4.22 -7.05
C LEU A 42 16.40 -3.57 -8.17
N SER A 43 15.90 -4.41 -9.08
CA SER A 43 14.96 -4.01 -10.13
C SER A 43 14.33 -5.25 -10.74
N HIS A 44 13.01 -5.22 -10.91
CA HIS A 44 12.32 -6.30 -11.59
C HIS A 44 12.71 -6.34 -13.08
N ASP A 45 12.55 -5.21 -13.77
CA ASP A 45 12.98 -5.05 -15.15
C ASP A 45 14.50 -4.77 -15.24
N ALA A 46 15.05 -4.80 -16.46
CA ALA A 46 16.47 -4.52 -16.68
C ALA A 46 16.85 -3.09 -16.20
N PRO A 47 17.78 -2.93 -15.23
CA PRO A 47 18.20 -1.63 -14.75
C PRO A 47 18.79 -0.74 -15.85
N ILE A 48 18.49 0.56 -15.81
CA ILE A 48 19.09 1.55 -16.72
C ILE A 48 20.29 2.21 -16.01
N LEU A 49 21.46 1.59 -16.13
CA LEU A 49 22.69 2.05 -15.47
C LEU A 49 23.03 3.51 -15.80
N GLY A 50 23.53 4.24 -14.80
CA GLY A 50 23.90 5.65 -14.91
C GLY A 50 22.72 6.63 -14.93
N ARG A 51 21.47 6.14 -14.96
CA ARG A 51 20.28 6.99 -14.92
C ARG A 51 19.71 7.15 -13.50
N TYR A 52 19.73 6.08 -12.69
CA TYR A 52 19.17 6.06 -11.34
C TYR A 52 20.09 5.36 -10.33
N PRO A 53 20.10 5.82 -9.07
CA PRO A 53 20.76 5.15 -7.97
C PRO A 53 19.87 4.03 -7.42
N TYR A 54 19.76 2.92 -8.16
CA TYR A 54 19.03 1.75 -7.68
C TYR A 54 19.64 1.22 -6.37
N SER A 55 18.79 0.79 -5.46
CA SER A 55 19.25 0.02 -4.29
C SER A 55 19.85 -1.31 -4.71
N THR A 56 20.62 -1.91 -3.81
CA THR A 56 21.28 -3.20 -4.00
C THR A 56 20.95 -4.14 -2.85
N LEU A 57 21.32 -5.42 -2.97
CA LEU A 57 21.21 -6.34 -1.84
C LEU A 57 22.04 -5.93 -0.61
N ASP A 58 23.12 -5.17 -0.80
CA ASP A 58 23.94 -4.67 0.31
C ASP A 58 23.23 -3.55 1.08
N ASP A 59 22.44 -2.75 0.38
CA ASP A 59 21.59 -1.73 1.00
C ASP A 59 20.50 -2.38 1.85
N VAL A 60 19.98 -3.54 1.45
CA VAL A 60 19.01 -4.33 2.24
C VAL A 60 19.62 -4.77 3.56
N LEU A 61 20.84 -5.34 3.53
CA LEU A 61 21.53 -5.73 4.75
C LEU A 61 21.80 -4.51 5.65
N SER A 62 22.25 -3.41 5.05
CA SER A 62 22.51 -2.15 5.75
C SER A 62 21.25 -1.57 6.40
N TYR A 63 20.09 -1.68 5.75
CA TYR A 63 18.80 -1.26 6.31
C TYR A 63 18.46 -2.04 7.59
N PHE A 64 18.61 -3.37 7.58
CA PHE A 64 18.34 -4.19 8.75
C PHE A 64 19.37 -4.04 9.86
N GLN A 65 20.65 -3.82 9.54
CA GLN A 65 21.68 -3.54 10.54
C GLN A 65 21.43 -2.22 11.27
N LYS A 66 20.90 -1.20 10.58
CA LYS A 66 20.43 0.04 11.22
C LYS A 66 19.19 -0.18 12.08
N ALA A 67 18.42 -1.24 11.78
CA ALA A 67 17.22 -1.68 12.49
C ALA A 67 16.33 -0.50 12.92
N PRO A 68 15.69 0.21 11.98
CA PRO A 68 14.81 1.30 12.36
C PRO A 68 13.77 0.78 13.37
N ARG A 69 13.53 1.51 14.46
CA ARG A 69 12.71 1.07 15.60
C ARG A 69 11.38 0.44 15.19
N ILE A 70 10.83 0.91 14.07
CA ILE A 70 9.59 0.40 13.50
C ILE A 70 9.56 -1.11 13.21
N ILE A 71 10.71 -1.75 12.96
CA ILE A 71 10.78 -3.18 12.70
C ILE A 71 11.16 -4.04 13.91
N HIS A 72 11.42 -3.42 15.07
CA HIS A 72 11.78 -4.15 16.29
C HIS A 72 10.64 -5.06 16.75
N ASP A 73 11.00 -6.20 17.35
CA ASP A 73 10.05 -7.22 17.82
C ASP A 73 9.13 -7.79 16.73
N ARG A 74 9.54 -7.73 15.45
CA ARG A 74 8.77 -8.26 14.32
C ARG A 74 9.41 -9.47 13.66
N ALA A 75 8.55 -10.30 13.08
CA ALA A 75 8.96 -11.28 12.08
C ALA A 75 8.82 -10.65 10.69
N ILE A 76 9.91 -10.71 9.91
CA ILE A 76 10.00 -10.15 8.57
C ILE A 76 10.52 -11.22 7.62
N ASP A 77 9.72 -11.52 6.60
CA ASP A 77 10.07 -12.46 5.55
C ASP A 77 10.36 -11.71 4.25
N ILE A 78 11.49 -12.01 3.61
CA ILE A 78 11.90 -11.40 2.33
C ILE A 78 12.11 -12.49 1.29
N ALA A 79 11.24 -12.53 0.29
CA ALA A 79 11.46 -13.33 -0.90
C ALA A 79 12.43 -12.62 -1.87
N LEU A 80 13.41 -13.37 -2.37
CA LEU A 80 14.45 -12.93 -3.29
C LEU A 80 14.18 -13.52 -4.66
N CYS A 81 13.51 -12.78 -5.54
CA CYS A 81 13.23 -13.23 -6.89
C CYS A 81 14.37 -12.83 -7.82
N PHE A 82 15.40 -13.66 -7.88
CA PHE A 82 16.56 -13.40 -8.71
C PHE A 82 16.15 -13.30 -10.18
N LYS A 83 16.59 -12.22 -10.84
CA LYS A 83 16.32 -11.94 -12.26
C LYS A 83 17.60 -12.02 -13.08
N SER A 84 17.44 -12.45 -14.32
CA SER A 84 18.48 -12.44 -15.36
C SER A 84 19.71 -13.25 -14.98
N ALA A 85 19.56 -14.35 -14.25
CA ALA A 85 20.68 -15.24 -14.04
C ALA A 85 21.17 -15.84 -15.37
N PRO A 86 22.47 -16.13 -15.50
CA PRO A 86 23.00 -16.80 -16.67
C PRO A 86 22.26 -18.13 -16.95
N LYS A 87 22.13 -18.49 -18.23
CA LYS A 87 21.59 -19.81 -18.60
C LYS A 87 22.50 -20.92 -18.08
N GLU A 88 21.92 -22.10 -17.86
CA GLU A 88 22.66 -23.30 -17.47
C GLU A 88 23.51 -23.08 -16.19
N LEU A 89 22.90 -22.57 -15.13
CA LEU A 89 23.56 -22.35 -13.82
C LEU A 89 24.24 -23.60 -13.22
N CYS A 90 23.98 -24.77 -13.80
CA CYS A 90 24.55 -26.07 -13.43
C CYS A 90 25.39 -26.73 -14.52
N ALA A 91 25.54 -26.14 -15.70
CA ALA A 91 26.58 -26.60 -16.63
C ALA A 91 27.94 -26.27 -16.01
N ASP A 92 28.91 -27.17 -16.21
CA ASP A 92 30.28 -27.05 -15.69
C ASP A 92 30.73 -25.59 -15.67
N GLU A 93 31.24 -25.12 -14.51
CA GLU A 93 31.57 -23.73 -14.10
C GLU A 93 32.50 -22.94 -15.05
N SER A 94 32.59 -23.31 -16.32
CA SER A 94 33.39 -22.72 -17.37
C SER A 94 32.93 -21.33 -17.84
N SER A 95 31.67 -20.95 -17.62
CA SER A 95 31.20 -19.61 -17.94
C SER A 95 31.53 -18.64 -16.82
N GLU A 96 32.30 -17.59 -17.13
CA GLU A 96 32.64 -16.51 -16.21
C GLU A 96 31.39 -15.85 -15.61
N ASP A 97 30.30 -15.71 -16.39
CA ASP A 97 29.04 -15.14 -15.88
C ASP A 97 28.39 -16.06 -14.83
N VAL A 98 28.41 -17.39 -15.04
CA VAL A 98 27.88 -18.37 -14.07
C VAL A 98 28.71 -18.33 -12.79
N ILE A 99 30.04 -18.30 -12.89
CA ILE A 99 30.93 -18.16 -11.73
C ILE A 99 30.61 -16.88 -10.96
N ASN A 100 30.51 -15.75 -11.66
CA ASN A 100 30.30 -14.44 -11.04
C ASN A 100 28.93 -14.34 -10.38
N TRP A 101 27.87 -14.79 -11.03
CA TRP A 101 26.54 -14.84 -10.44
C TRP A 101 26.53 -15.69 -9.17
N ASN A 102 27.05 -16.92 -9.25
CA ASN A 102 27.14 -17.84 -8.11
C ASN A 102 27.92 -17.24 -6.93
N LYS A 103 29.06 -16.61 -7.23
CA LYS A 103 29.89 -15.92 -6.23
C LYS A 103 29.16 -14.77 -5.55
N MET A 104 28.38 -13.97 -6.30
CA MET A 104 27.58 -12.88 -5.73
C MET A 104 26.49 -13.41 -4.79
N VAL A 105 25.76 -14.45 -5.21
CA VAL A 105 24.69 -15.03 -4.38
C VAL A 105 25.27 -15.70 -3.12
N ASP A 106 26.39 -16.44 -3.24
CA ASP A 106 27.09 -17.01 -2.07
C ASP A 106 27.57 -15.94 -1.09
N SER A 107 28.19 -14.87 -1.62
CA SER A 107 28.69 -13.77 -0.81
C SER A 107 27.56 -13.04 -0.09
N PHE A 108 26.43 -12.84 -0.76
CA PHE A 108 25.23 -12.30 -0.12
C PHE A 108 24.69 -13.26 0.94
N PHE A 109 24.52 -14.55 0.63
CA PHE A 109 24.00 -15.56 1.56
C PHE A 109 24.80 -15.61 2.88
N ALA A 110 26.14 -15.61 2.79
CA ALA A 110 27.00 -15.62 3.96
C ALA A 110 26.78 -14.37 4.84
N ARG A 111 26.85 -13.17 4.24
CA ARG A 111 26.65 -11.91 4.98
C ARG A 111 25.23 -11.76 5.53
N ALA A 112 24.22 -12.15 4.77
CA ALA A 112 22.83 -12.12 5.18
C ALA A 112 22.59 -13.04 6.39
N SER A 113 23.26 -14.19 6.45
CA SER A 113 23.18 -15.09 7.60
C SER A 113 23.74 -14.44 8.87
N ASP A 114 24.87 -13.73 8.76
CA ASP A 114 25.44 -12.98 9.88
C ASP A 114 24.49 -11.86 10.35
N VAL A 115 23.90 -11.12 9.41
CA VAL A 115 22.94 -10.04 9.72
C VAL A 115 21.68 -10.59 10.39
N VAL A 116 21.14 -11.72 9.92
CA VAL A 116 19.96 -12.36 10.53
C VAL A 116 20.20 -12.69 12.00
N GLU A 117 21.33 -13.30 12.34
CA GLU A 117 21.66 -13.63 13.72
C GLU A 117 21.92 -12.36 14.55
N GLN A 118 22.60 -11.37 13.97
CA GLN A 118 22.86 -10.09 14.62
C GLN A 118 21.56 -9.36 14.98
N VAL A 119 20.66 -9.12 14.02
CA VAL A 119 19.45 -8.31 14.27
C VAL A 119 18.45 -9.01 15.19
N LYS A 120 18.48 -10.34 15.22
CA LYS A 120 17.73 -11.13 16.20
C LYS A 120 18.27 -10.93 17.61
N ALA A 121 19.59 -10.91 17.78
CA ALA A 121 20.22 -10.71 19.08
C ALA A 121 20.08 -9.26 19.58
N ASP A 122 20.31 -8.28 18.71
CA ASP A 122 20.40 -6.86 19.07
C ASP A 122 19.03 -6.19 19.20
N PHE A 123 18.05 -6.60 18.37
CA PHE A 123 16.77 -5.90 18.20
C PHE A 123 15.54 -6.81 18.28
N ASN A 124 15.73 -8.10 18.60
CA ASN A 124 14.67 -9.11 18.61
C ASN A 124 13.88 -9.19 17.28
N ILE A 125 14.55 -8.96 16.15
CA ILE A 125 13.96 -9.06 14.81
C ILE A 125 14.12 -10.49 14.30
N THR A 126 13.01 -11.14 13.93
CA THR A 126 13.06 -12.44 13.24
C THR A 126 13.08 -12.20 11.73
N LEU A 127 14.26 -12.04 11.15
CA LEU A 127 14.46 -11.85 9.71
C LEU A 127 14.63 -13.21 9.00
N LYS A 128 13.89 -13.44 7.92
CA LYS A 128 14.05 -14.63 7.07
C LYS A 128 14.15 -14.24 5.60
N PHE A 129 15.02 -14.96 4.89
CA PHE A 129 15.10 -14.89 3.44
C PHE A 129 14.52 -16.16 2.80
N VAL A 130 13.81 -15.98 1.70
CA VAL A 130 13.19 -17.05 0.90
C VAL A 130 13.70 -16.93 -0.54
N LEU A 131 14.14 -18.05 -1.11
CA LEU A 131 14.63 -18.12 -2.49
C LEU A 131 13.47 -18.20 -3.49
N ASP A 132 13.49 -17.35 -4.51
CA ASP A 132 12.55 -17.34 -5.63
C ASP A 132 13.28 -17.02 -6.96
N GLY A 133 12.58 -17.08 -8.08
CA GLY A 133 13.13 -16.82 -9.41
C GLY A 133 14.28 -17.78 -9.75
N ASP A 134 15.36 -17.24 -10.31
CA ASP A 134 16.53 -18.03 -10.74
C ASP A 134 17.36 -18.62 -9.58
N GLY A 135 17.09 -18.16 -8.35
CA GLY A 135 17.73 -18.61 -7.11
C GLY A 135 17.12 -19.88 -6.52
N LYS A 136 16.10 -20.48 -7.14
CA LYS A 136 15.46 -21.71 -6.64
C LYS A 136 16.49 -22.85 -6.46
N PRO A 137 16.40 -23.63 -5.35
CA PRO A 137 17.37 -24.67 -5.01
C PRO A 137 17.11 -25.94 -5.82
N CYS A 138 17.42 -25.88 -7.10
CA CYS A 138 17.21 -26.93 -8.09
C CYS A 138 18.55 -27.49 -8.60
N ASP A 139 18.53 -28.76 -9.00
CA ASP A 139 19.67 -29.46 -9.61
C ASP A 139 20.94 -29.35 -8.75
N CYS A 140 22.03 -28.81 -9.31
CA CYS A 140 23.29 -28.57 -8.62
C CYS A 140 23.19 -27.59 -7.43
N LYS A 141 22.08 -26.84 -7.31
CA LYS A 141 21.81 -25.89 -6.23
C LYS A 141 20.91 -26.46 -5.13
N ALA A 142 20.50 -27.73 -5.22
CA ALA A 142 19.59 -28.36 -4.26
C ALA A 142 20.03 -28.17 -2.80
N ASP A 143 21.33 -28.32 -2.53
CA ASP A 143 21.93 -28.15 -1.20
C ASP A 143 22.55 -26.77 -0.97
N ARG A 144 22.57 -25.90 -1.99
CA ARG A 144 23.18 -24.57 -1.90
C ARG A 144 22.26 -23.61 -1.13
N TRP A 145 22.85 -22.73 -0.32
CA TRP A 145 22.15 -21.70 0.48
C TRP A 145 21.14 -22.26 1.51
N MET A 146 21.37 -23.48 2.00
CA MET A 146 20.64 -23.98 3.17
C MET A 146 21.01 -23.16 4.42
N PRO A 147 20.05 -22.82 5.32
CA PRO A 147 18.72 -23.43 5.45
C PRO A 147 17.58 -22.62 4.81
N TRP A 148 17.86 -21.68 3.89
CA TRP A 148 16.80 -20.82 3.36
C TRP A 148 15.74 -21.63 2.60
N ASN A 149 14.49 -21.30 2.88
CA ASN A 149 13.32 -21.85 2.22
C ASN A 149 13.20 -21.33 0.79
N SER A 150 12.31 -21.92 -0.01
CA SER A 150 12.06 -21.51 -1.38
C SER A 150 10.58 -21.58 -1.75
N VAL A 151 10.24 -20.84 -2.80
CA VAL A 151 8.92 -20.79 -3.42
C VAL A 151 8.77 -21.90 -4.47
N TRP A 152 7.63 -22.58 -4.46
CA TRP A 152 7.22 -23.56 -5.46
C TRP A 152 6.24 -22.94 -6.47
N ILE A 153 6.43 -23.22 -7.76
CA ILE A 153 5.56 -22.76 -8.87
C ILE A 153 5.28 -23.94 -9.79
N VAL A 154 4.03 -24.15 -10.24
CA VAL A 154 3.62 -25.37 -10.97
C VAL A 154 4.33 -25.56 -12.30
N LYS A 155 4.71 -24.46 -12.95
CA LYS A 155 5.30 -24.45 -14.29
C LYS A 155 6.79 -24.83 -14.31
N ASP A 156 7.42 -24.97 -13.14
CA ASP A 156 8.85 -25.25 -13.05
C ASP A 156 9.10 -26.76 -12.94
N GLU A 157 9.72 -27.35 -13.98
CA GLU A 157 9.96 -28.81 -14.05
C GLU A 157 10.70 -29.37 -12.81
N CYS A 158 11.67 -28.63 -12.28
CA CYS A 158 12.40 -29.03 -11.08
C CYS A 158 11.52 -29.10 -9.82
N SER A 159 10.53 -28.21 -9.71
CA SER A 159 9.67 -28.12 -8.53
C SER A 159 8.64 -29.26 -8.53
N LEU A 160 8.25 -29.78 -9.69
CA LEU A 160 7.13 -30.71 -9.83
C LEU A 160 7.29 -31.99 -8.98
N GLN A 161 8.50 -32.53 -8.89
CA GLN A 161 8.80 -33.69 -8.01
C GLN A 161 8.64 -33.38 -6.51
N CYS A 162 8.77 -32.10 -6.14
CA CYS A 162 8.64 -31.63 -4.76
C CYS A 162 7.19 -31.29 -4.36
N PHE A 163 6.23 -31.31 -5.29
CA PHE A 163 4.83 -31.02 -4.98
C PHE A 163 4.24 -32.01 -3.96
N ASN A 164 4.60 -33.28 -4.10
CA ASN A 164 4.13 -34.37 -3.23
C ASN A 164 5.20 -34.90 -2.27
N SER A 165 6.36 -34.23 -2.16
CA SER A 165 7.49 -34.70 -1.35
C SER A 165 7.98 -33.65 -0.36
N ASP A 166 8.17 -34.08 0.88
CA ASP A 166 8.81 -33.29 1.94
C ASP A 166 10.19 -33.86 2.35
N GLU A 167 10.78 -34.69 1.48
CA GLU A 167 12.07 -35.31 1.71
C GLU A 167 13.22 -34.53 1.04
N GLY A 168 14.44 -34.71 1.55
CA GLY A 168 15.65 -34.14 0.93
C GLY A 168 15.60 -32.61 0.77
N PHE A 169 15.94 -32.11 -0.42
CA PHE A 169 15.87 -30.69 -0.75
C PHE A 169 14.42 -30.21 -0.93
N CYS A 170 13.46 -31.11 -1.21
CA CYS A 170 12.08 -30.73 -1.45
C CYS A 170 11.43 -30.09 -0.22
N ARG A 171 11.88 -30.41 1.00
CA ARG A 171 11.42 -29.77 2.25
C ARG A 171 11.60 -28.25 2.29
N ARG A 172 12.47 -27.69 1.46
CA ARG A 172 12.73 -26.24 1.39
C ARG A 172 11.59 -25.50 0.69
N PHE A 173 10.89 -26.16 -0.22
CA PHE A 173 9.72 -25.61 -0.88
C PHE A 173 8.56 -25.55 0.11
N SER A 174 8.35 -24.37 0.69
CA SER A 174 7.45 -24.14 1.83
C SER A 174 6.44 -23.02 1.57
N ILE A 175 6.34 -22.54 0.33
CA ILE A 175 5.34 -21.58 -0.13
C ILE A 175 4.91 -22.02 -1.53
N LEU A 176 3.62 -22.29 -1.72
CA LEU A 176 3.01 -22.45 -3.05
C LEU A 176 2.74 -21.04 -3.60
N ASN A 177 3.34 -20.64 -4.72
CA ASN A 177 3.15 -19.31 -5.33
C ASN A 177 2.76 -19.44 -6.80
N ASP A 178 1.49 -19.68 -7.07
CA ASP A 178 1.01 -19.92 -8.43
C ASP A 178 0.33 -18.66 -8.99
N PRO A 179 0.45 -18.37 -10.30
CA PRO A 179 -0.19 -17.20 -10.91
C PRO A 179 -1.71 -17.25 -10.75
N ASP A 180 -2.32 -16.08 -10.78
CA ASP A 180 -3.75 -15.95 -11.06
C ASP A 180 -4.04 -16.46 -12.47
N THR A 181 -4.24 -17.77 -12.54
CA THR A 181 -4.80 -18.44 -13.69
C THR A 181 -6.16 -18.93 -13.23
N SER A 182 -7.18 -18.77 -14.08
CA SER A 182 -8.48 -19.43 -13.90
C SER A 182 -8.37 -20.95 -13.64
N ASP A 183 -7.19 -21.52 -13.91
CA ASP A 183 -6.81 -22.91 -13.72
C ASP A 183 -6.60 -23.33 -12.26
N TRP A 184 -6.70 -22.45 -11.25
CA TRP A 184 -6.88 -22.91 -9.86
C TRP A 184 -8.17 -23.76 -9.72
N ALA A 185 -9.17 -23.53 -10.58
CA ALA A 185 -10.33 -24.41 -10.73
C ALA A 185 -10.02 -25.72 -11.48
N GLY A 186 -8.94 -25.73 -12.27
CA GLY A 186 -8.37 -26.87 -12.99
C GLY A 186 -7.47 -27.76 -12.14
N ILE A 187 -6.91 -27.24 -11.04
CA ILE A 187 -6.45 -28.04 -9.87
C ILE A 187 -7.70 -28.60 -9.18
N SER A 188 -8.44 -29.41 -9.91
CA SER A 188 -9.71 -29.97 -9.47
C SER A 188 -9.47 -30.93 -8.30
N ALA A 189 -10.49 -31.18 -7.50
CA ALA A 189 -10.47 -32.05 -6.32
C ALA A 189 -9.95 -33.50 -6.58
N GLU A 190 -9.67 -33.87 -7.83
CA GLU A 190 -9.07 -35.13 -8.25
C GLU A 190 -7.53 -35.11 -8.21
N ASP A 191 -6.89 -33.94 -8.35
CA ASP A 191 -5.45 -33.73 -8.11
C ASP A 191 -5.18 -33.55 -6.60
N VAL A 192 -5.32 -34.65 -5.86
CA VAL A 192 -4.79 -34.92 -4.50
C VAL A 192 -4.42 -33.67 -3.68
N HIS A 193 -5.43 -32.93 -3.19
CA HIS A 193 -5.33 -32.00 -2.05
C HIS A 193 -4.17 -30.97 -2.08
N TYR A 194 -3.84 -30.35 -3.22
CA TYR A 194 -2.73 -29.39 -3.32
C TYR A 194 -1.37 -29.99 -2.87
N GLY A 195 -1.19 -31.30 -3.05
CA GLY A 195 0.02 -32.02 -2.66
C GLY A 195 0.36 -31.83 -1.19
N LYS A 196 1.64 -31.61 -0.88
CA LYS A 196 2.06 -31.33 0.49
C LYS A 196 1.56 -29.99 1.03
N PHE A 197 1.25 -29.03 0.16
CA PHE A 197 0.85 -27.68 0.55
C PHE A 197 -0.58 -27.64 1.12
N GLY A 198 -1.44 -28.60 0.74
CA GLY A 198 -2.71 -28.79 1.44
C GLY A 198 -2.58 -29.67 2.68
N LEU A 199 -1.63 -30.60 2.74
CA LEU A 199 -1.49 -31.53 3.88
C LEU A 199 -0.72 -30.94 5.06
N VAL A 200 0.27 -30.07 4.81
CA VAL A 200 1.11 -29.45 5.83
C VAL A 200 0.41 -28.21 6.37
N ARG A 201 0.16 -28.21 7.68
CA ARG A 201 -0.65 -27.18 8.33
C ARG A 201 -0.02 -25.79 8.38
N ASP A 202 1.27 -25.64 8.11
CA ASP A 202 1.97 -24.36 8.37
C ASP A 202 2.50 -23.68 7.09
N VAL A 203 2.10 -24.16 5.91
CA VAL A 203 2.50 -23.55 4.63
C VAL A 203 1.37 -22.66 4.10
N PRO A 204 1.60 -21.36 3.89
CA PRO A 204 0.62 -20.50 3.24
C PRO A 204 0.49 -20.89 1.76
N LEU A 205 -0.75 -20.87 1.26
CA LEU A 205 -0.98 -20.81 -0.18
C LEU A 205 -0.88 -19.36 -0.62
N GLN A 206 -0.02 -19.05 -1.58
CA GLN A 206 0.16 -17.71 -2.11
C GLN A 206 -0.37 -17.62 -3.54
N LEU A 207 -1.28 -16.68 -3.79
CA LEU A 207 -1.69 -16.31 -5.14
C LEU A 207 -0.77 -15.21 -5.66
N TRP A 208 -0.19 -15.42 -6.84
CA TRP A 208 0.80 -14.52 -7.40
C TRP A 208 0.14 -13.40 -8.24
N GLU A 209 0.40 -12.15 -7.82
CA GLU A 209 0.12 -10.90 -8.54
C GLU A 209 -1.33 -10.60 -8.94
N PRO A 210 -2.35 -10.87 -8.11
CA PRO A 210 -3.65 -10.29 -8.40
C PRO A 210 -3.59 -8.76 -8.21
N ASP A 211 -4.17 -8.03 -9.15
CA ASP A 211 -4.25 -6.57 -9.14
C ASP A 211 -5.70 -6.06 -9.18
N ALA A 212 -6.68 -6.95 -9.34
CA ALA A 212 -8.10 -6.60 -9.39
C ALA A 212 -8.86 -7.01 -8.11
N GLN A 213 -9.79 -6.15 -7.68
CA GLN A 213 -10.58 -6.38 -6.48
C GLN A 213 -11.41 -7.65 -6.56
N ASP A 214 -12.02 -7.91 -7.71
CA ASP A 214 -12.91 -9.06 -7.94
C ASP A 214 -12.15 -10.39 -7.90
N VAL A 215 -10.92 -10.41 -8.41
CA VAL A 215 -10.00 -11.56 -8.28
C VAL A 215 -9.68 -11.81 -6.80
N ILE A 216 -9.11 -10.83 -6.09
CA ILE A 216 -8.74 -10.99 -4.68
C ILE A 216 -9.95 -11.41 -3.85
N SER A 217 -11.08 -10.71 -4.04
CA SER A 217 -12.33 -11.01 -3.35
C SER A 217 -12.85 -12.42 -3.65
N GLY A 218 -12.84 -12.82 -4.92
CA GLY A 218 -13.30 -14.14 -5.35
C GLY A 218 -12.48 -15.27 -4.75
N PHE A 219 -11.15 -15.11 -4.69
CA PHE A 219 -10.26 -16.08 -4.05
C PHE A 219 -10.48 -16.16 -2.53
N VAL A 220 -10.60 -15.01 -1.85
CA VAL A 220 -10.91 -15.01 -0.41
C VAL A 220 -12.27 -15.67 -0.14
N GLU A 221 -13.32 -15.36 -0.90
CA GLU A 221 -14.63 -15.98 -0.73
C GLU A 221 -14.58 -17.49 -0.98
N GLY A 222 -13.89 -17.92 -2.05
CA GLY A 222 -13.71 -19.33 -2.37
C GLY A 222 -13.01 -20.10 -1.24
N TYR A 223 -11.95 -19.50 -0.69
CA TYR A 223 -11.19 -20.01 0.44
C TYR A 223 -12.02 -20.09 1.72
N MET A 224 -12.71 -19.01 2.09
CA MET A 224 -13.48 -18.91 3.34
C MET A 224 -14.74 -19.78 3.33
N THR A 225 -15.41 -19.94 2.18
CA THR A 225 -16.61 -20.77 2.06
C THR A 225 -16.29 -22.26 1.97
N GLY A 226 -15.00 -22.63 1.89
CA GLY A 226 -14.59 -24.00 1.61
C GLY A 226 -15.09 -24.52 0.26
N ARG A 227 -15.49 -23.63 -0.66
CA ARG A 227 -15.77 -23.98 -2.06
C ARG A 227 -14.49 -24.48 -2.73
N THR A 228 -13.34 -24.04 -2.25
CA THR A 228 -12.04 -24.72 -2.45
C THR A 228 -11.93 -25.95 -1.53
N LYS A 229 -12.86 -26.91 -1.68
CA LYS A 229 -12.84 -28.15 -0.90
C LYS A 229 -11.48 -28.83 -1.08
N GLY A 230 -10.72 -28.98 0.00
CA GLY A 230 -9.41 -29.65 -0.02
C GLY A 230 -8.21 -28.74 0.24
N ILE A 231 -8.41 -27.51 0.74
CA ILE A 231 -7.34 -26.68 1.31
C ILE A 231 -7.39 -26.71 2.85
N PRO A 232 -6.67 -27.62 3.51
CA PRO A 232 -6.41 -27.58 4.95
C PRO A 232 -5.29 -26.59 5.32
N SER A 233 -5.22 -25.39 4.72
CA SER A 233 -4.10 -24.50 5.04
C SER A 233 -4.31 -23.86 6.42
N GLY A 234 -3.87 -24.57 7.46
CA GLY A 234 -3.62 -23.98 8.77
C GLY A 234 -2.69 -22.75 8.65
N GLY A 235 -1.88 -22.68 7.58
CA GLY A 235 -0.96 -21.60 7.25
C GLY A 235 -1.62 -20.39 6.58
N GLY A 236 -2.89 -20.48 6.21
CA GLY A 236 -3.63 -19.37 5.62
C GLY A 236 -3.58 -19.27 4.09
N LEU A 237 -4.15 -18.18 3.60
CA LEU A 237 -4.07 -17.72 2.21
C LEU A 237 -3.28 -16.42 2.20
N ALA A 238 -2.32 -16.30 1.30
CA ALA A 238 -1.53 -15.10 1.08
C ALA A 238 -1.67 -14.63 -0.37
N PHE A 239 -1.39 -13.35 -0.60
CA PHE A 239 -1.38 -12.75 -1.93
C PHE A 239 -0.07 -12.02 -2.17
N ALA A 240 0.64 -12.31 -3.26
CA ALA A 240 1.79 -11.52 -3.69
C ALA A 240 1.28 -10.26 -4.40
N ILE A 241 0.95 -9.22 -3.65
CA ILE A 241 0.24 -8.04 -4.17
C ILE A 241 1.21 -6.99 -4.70
N ASN A 242 0.84 -6.39 -5.83
CA ASN A 242 1.49 -5.16 -6.30
C ASN A 242 0.78 -3.88 -5.82
N VAL A 243 -0.40 -4.01 -5.24
CA VAL A 243 -1.18 -2.88 -4.74
C VAL A 243 -0.68 -2.38 -3.38
N ASP A 244 -1.13 -1.19 -2.97
CA ASP A 244 -0.90 -0.70 -1.62
C ASP A 244 -1.63 -1.57 -0.57
N ILE A 245 -1.11 -1.58 0.66
CA ILE A 245 -1.73 -2.31 1.78
C ILE A 245 -3.13 -1.76 2.06
N ALA A 246 -3.33 -0.44 2.01
CA ALA A 246 -4.64 0.16 2.24
C ALA A 246 -5.68 -0.29 1.19
N MET A 247 -5.23 -0.52 -0.05
CA MET A 247 -6.06 -1.03 -1.13
C MET A 247 -6.41 -2.50 -0.91
N PHE A 248 -5.42 -3.33 -0.55
CA PHE A 248 -5.66 -4.74 -0.20
C PHE A 248 -6.63 -4.89 0.99
N ASP A 249 -6.44 -4.10 2.04
CA ASP A 249 -7.34 -4.06 3.20
C ASP A 249 -8.75 -3.66 2.77
N THR A 250 -8.88 -2.66 1.89
CA THR A 250 -10.17 -2.25 1.34
C THR A 250 -10.85 -3.40 0.60
N PHE A 251 -10.13 -4.11 -0.28
CA PHE A 251 -10.66 -5.22 -1.07
C PHE A 251 -11.10 -6.41 -0.21
N THR A 252 -10.37 -6.70 0.86
CA THR A 252 -10.63 -7.88 1.70
C THR A 252 -11.57 -7.61 2.87
N SER A 253 -11.74 -6.35 3.28
CA SER A 253 -12.53 -5.92 4.45
C SER A 253 -13.96 -6.49 4.46
N ARG A 254 -14.60 -6.61 3.30
CA ARG A 254 -15.99 -7.09 3.20
C ARG A 254 -16.14 -8.58 3.54
N ILE A 255 -15.10 -9.38 3.27
CA ILE A 255 -15.18 -10.84 3.25
C ILE A 255 -14.66 -11.44 4.55
N LEU A 256 -13.70 -10.79 5.21
CA LEU A 256 -13.06 -11.30 6.42
C LEU A 256 -13.92 -11.17 7.70
N LYS A 257 -15.25 -11.21 7.58
CA LYS A 257 -16.19 -11.18 8.72
C LYS A 257 -15.86 -12.31 9.72
N GLY A 258 -15.18 -11.97 10.81
CA GLY A 258 -14.88 -12.91 11.90
C GLY A 258 -13.60 -13.74 11.75
N ALA A 259 -12.80 -13.54 10.70
CA ALA A 259 -11.38 -13.93 10.74
C ALA A 259 -10.59 -12.86 11.51
N GLU A 260 -9.41 -13.18 12.03
CA GLU A 260 -8.45 -12.18 12.54
C GLU A 260 -7.93 -11.31 11.38
N ALA A 261 -8.82 -10.50 10.79
CA ALA A 261 -8.48 -9.53 9.76
C ALA A 261 -7.67 -8.41 10.41
N ARG A 262 -6.56 -8.02 9.77
CA ARG A 262 -5.83 -6.80 10.16
C ARG A 262 -6.66 -5.53 9.87
N GLY A 263 -7.61 -5.61 8.93
CA GLY A 263 -8.55 -4.57 8.54
C GLY A 263 -9.86 -4.52 9.35
N PHE A 264 -10.47 -3.34 9.40
CA PHE A 264 -11.77 -3.13 10.07
C PHE A 264 -12.91 -3.60 9.18
N ASN A 265 -13.83 -4.38 9.76
CA ASN A 265 -15.07 -4.72 9.09
C ASN A 265 -16.04 -3.52 9.19
N VAL A 266 -16.22 -2.78 8.09
CA VAL A 266 -17.36 -1.86 7.95
C VAL A 266 -18.48 -2.62 7.27
N LEU A 267 -19.42 -3.10 8.07
CA LEU A 267 -20.59 -3.81 7.55
C LEU A 267 -21.71 -2.82 7.33
N VAL A 268 -22.13 -2.68 6.08
CA VAL A 268 -23.39 -2.04 5.73
C VAL A 268 -24.43 -3.15 5.75
N GLU A 269 -25.29 -3.18 6.78
CA GLU A 269 -26.49 -4.01 6.75
C GLU A 269 -27.53 -3.34 5.84
N ASP A 270 -27.93 -4.05 4.78
CA ASP A 270 -29.20 -3.77 4.12
C ASP A 270 -30.30 -4.12 5.12
N GLY A 271 -31.16 -3.16 5.42
CA GLY A 271 -32.18 -3.28 6.45
C GLY A 271 -33.18 -4.38 6.17
N ASP A 272 -32.94 -5.58 6.70
CA ASP A 272 -33.98 -6.55 7.01
C ASP A 272 -33.75 -7.18 8.39
N THR A 273 -34.55 -6.73 9.34
CA THR A 273 -34.41 -7.03 10.77
C THR A 273 -34.99 -8.39 11.13
N SER A 274 -34.17 -9.34 11.60
CA SER A 274 -34.57 -10.25 12.69
C SER A 274 -33.41 -11.03 13.33
N GLY A 275 -33.09 -10.69 14.58
CA GLY A 275 -32.76 -11.70 15.61
C GLY A 275 -31.29 -11.93 16.01
N SER A 276 -31.01 -11.54 17.26
CA SER A 276 -29.94 -11.99 18.18
C SER A 276 -28.59 -11.25 18.16
N LEU A 277 -28.29 -10.63 19.30
CA LEU A 277 -27.08 -9.87 19.63
C LEU A 277 -25.86 -10.79 19.88
N ARG A 278 -24.88 -10.74 18.98
CA ARG A 278 -23.46 -11.02 19.25
C ARG A 278 -22.59 -10.03 18.46
N ALA A 279 -21.60 -9.42 19.14
CA ALA A 279 -20.63 -8.44 18.65
C ALA A 279 -21.19 -7.44 17.61
N ALA A 280 -21.69 -6.30 18.09
CA ALA A 280 -22.36 -5.30 17.26
C ALA A 280 -21.38 -4.64 16.27
N ASN A 281 -21.55 -5.02 15.01
CA ASN A 281 -20.99 -4.41 13.82
C ASN A 281 -21.38 -2.93 13.70
N PRO A 282 -20.65 -2.10 12.95
CA PRO A 282 -21.19 -0.80 12.54
C PRO A 282 -22.50 -1.02 11.77
N SER A 283 -23.46 -0.14 11.96
CA SER A 283 -24.74 -0.15 11.24
C SER A 283 -24.86 1.15 10.47
N LEU A 284 -25.24 1.07 9.20
CA LEU A 284 -25.72 2.22 8.44
C LEU A 284 -27.09 2.59 9.02
N VAL A 285 -27.17 3.73 9.71
CA VAL A 285 -28.41 4.13 10.41
C VAL A 285 -29.33 4.90 9.48
N TYR A 286 -28.75 5.65 8.55
CA TYR A 286 -29.48 6.54 7.66
C TYR A 286 -28.63 6.87 6.43
N GLN A 287 -29.23 6.72 5.25
CA GLN A 287 -28.68 7.18 3.99
C GLN A 287 -29.70 8.12 3.33
N SER A 288 -29.28 9.36 3.07
CA SER A 288 -29.94 10.23 2.10
C SER A 288 -29.00 10.44 0.91
N ALA A 289 -29.46 11.13 -0.14
CA ALA A 289 -28.65 11.38 -1.34
C ALA A 289 -27.26 11.97 -1.06
N ASN A 290 -27.12 12.72 0.05
CA ASN A 290 -25.94 13.52 0.36
C ASN A 290 -25.35 13.22 1.74
N GLU A 291 -25.90 12.24 2.46
CA GLU A 291 -25.55 12.02 3.86
C GLU A 291 -25.58 10.54 4.19
N ILE A 292 -24.48 10.08 4.77
CA ILE A 292 -24.32 8.74 5.33
C ILE A 292 -24.10 8.93 6.83
N THR A 293 -25.05 8.49 7.65
CA THR A 293 -24.81 8.39 9.10
C THR A 293 -24.32 7.00 9.43
N LEU A 294 -23.06 6.92 9.85
CA LEU A 294 -22.45 5.71 10.36
C LEU A 294 -22.61 5.66 11.88
N GLN A 295 -23.15 4.56 12.39
CA GLN A 295 -23.09 4.25 13.81
C GLN A 295 -22.14 3.08 14.03
N TYR A 296 -21.17 3.26 14.91
CA TYR A 296 -20.24 2.21 15.32
C TYR A 296 -20.16 2.14 16.84
N TRP A 297 -19.77 0.97 17.34
CA TRP A 297 -19.69 0.70 18.77
C TRP A 297 -18.24 0.76 19.24
N MET A 298 -17.97 1.51 20.31
CA MET A 298 -16.70 1.52 21.03
C MET A 298 -16.94 1.00 22.45
N GLY A 299 -16.64 -0.28 22.69
CA GLY A 299 -16.99 -0.94 23.95
C GLY A 299 -18.52 -1.03 24.12
N SER A 300 -19.05 -0.48 25.22
CA SER A 300 -20.51 -0.44 25.48
C SER A 300 -21.20 0.83 24.98
N SER A 301 -20.48 1.75 24.34
CA SER A 301 -21.01 3.04 23.89
C SER A 301 -21.19 3.06 22.36
N ALA A 302 -22.37 3.49 21.90
CA ALA A 302 -22.61 3.79 20.49
C ALA A 302 -22.11 5.20 20.16
N VAL A 303 -21.40 5.34 19.05
CA VAL A 303 -20.96 6.62 18.50
C VAL A 303 -21.52 6.76 17.09
N GLN A 304 -22.17 7.89 16.84
CA GLN A 304 -22.67 8.26 15.52
C GLN A 304 -21.73 9.30 14.89
N ARG A 305 -21.33 9.06 13.64
CA ARG A 305 -20.59 10.01 12.82
C ARG A 305 -21.34 10.20 11.52
N LYS A 306 -21.53 11.46 11.16
CA LYS A 306 -22.20 11.87 9.94
C LYS A 306 -21.14 12.18 8.88
N LEU A 307 -21.11 11.38 7.82
CA LEU A 307 -20.43 11.69 6.57
C LEU A 307 -21.41 12.51 5.74
N THR A 308 -21.05 13.77 5.48
CA THR A 308 -21.79 14.58 4.52
C THR A 308 -21.01 14.51 3.22
N MET A 309 -21.56 13.81 2.23
CA MET A 309 -21.05 13.91 0.88
C MET A 309 -21.57 15.23 0.34
N THR A 310 -20.67 16.14 -0.03
CA THR A 310 -21.07 17.34 -0.76
C THR A 310 -21.51 16.87 -2.14
N PRO A 311 -22.81 16.84 -2.47
CA PRO A 311 -23.21 16.44 -3.80
C PRO A 311 -22.62 17.44 -4.78
N PHE A 312 -21.91 16.95 -5.78
CA PHE A 312 -21.97 17.63 -7.06
C PHE A 312 -23.40 17.43 -7.56
N THR A 313 -24.32 18.31 -7.15
CA THR A 313 -25.31 18.69 -8.13
C THR A 313 -24.48 19.18 -9.30
N SER A 314 -24.54 18.49 -10.44
CA SER A 314 -24.32 19.12 -11.74
C SER A 314 -25.42 20.17 -11.90
N LEU A 315 -25.41 21.19 -11.05
CA LEU A 315 -25.84 22.49 -11.45
C LEU A 315 -24.98 22.74 -12.69
N ASP A 316 -25.63 22.95 -13.83
CA ASP A 316 -25.05 23.45 -15.09
C ASP A 316 -24.43 24.86 -14.90
N VAL A 317 -23.89 25.13 -13.72
CA VAL A 317 -22.99 26.22 -13.43
C VAL A 317 -21.66 25.68 -13.93
N GLY A 318 -21.23 26.18 -15.09
CA GLY A 318 -19.93 25.82 -15.64
C GLY A 318 -18.80 26.00 -14.60
N PRO A 319 -17.59 25.49 -14.88
CA PRO A 319 -16.45 25.76 -14.01
C PRO A 319 -16.40 27.25 -13.69
N PRO A 320 -16.13 27.63 -12.41
CA PRO A 320 -16.15 29.03 -12.00
C PRO A 320 -15.36 29.87 -13.01
N GLN A 321 -15.99 30.90 -13.55
CA GLN A 321 -15.44 31.64 -14.69
C GLN A 321 -14.26 32.52 -14.28
N ASP A 322 -14.15 32.79 -12.98
CA ASP A 322 -13.04 33.49 -12.39
C ASP A 322 -12.72 32.96 -10.98
N ILE A 323 -11.62 33.49 -10.45
CA ILE A 323 -11.09 33.14 -9.14
C ILE A 323 -12.00 33.55 -7.98
N ASP A 324 -12.83 34.57 -8.16
CA ASP A 324 -13.73 35.07 -7.11
C ASP A 324 -14.93 34.14 -6.94
N GLU A 325 -15.44 33.60 -8.04
CA GLU A 325 -16.47 32.56 -8.05
C GLU A 325 -15.93 31.25 -7.46
N ALA A 326 -14.70 30.87 -7.81
CA ALA A 326 -14.06 29.66 -7.28
C ALA A 326 -13.81 29.73 -5.76
N LEU A 327 -13.31 30.87 -5.27
CA LEU A 327 -13.12 31.12 -3.83
C LEU A 327 -14.45 31.23 -3.08
N SER A 328 -15.50 31.68 -3.75
CA SER A 328 -16.84 31.70 -3.18
C SER A 328 -17.43 30.31 -3.00
N PHE A 329 -17.29 29.45 -4.01
CA PHE A 329 -17.70 28.05 -3.96
C PHE A 329 -16.99 27.25 -2.88
N ALA A 330 -15.73 27.59 -2.58
CA ALA A 330 -14.95 27.01 -1.51
C ALA A 330 -15.46 27.35 -0.09
N GLY A 331 -16.54 28.12 0.05
CA GLY A 331 -17.07 28.56 1.35
C GLY A 331 -16.19 29.59 2.03
N LEU A 332 -15.27 30.22 1.30
CA LEU A 332 -14.30 31.15 1.87
C LEU A 332 -14.89 32.58 1.92
N TYR A 333 -15.85 32.93 1.05
CA TYR A 333 -16.32 34.31 0.84
C TYR A 333 -17.03 35.00 2.02
N ASP A 334 -17.67 34.26 2.93
CA ASP A 334 -18.55 34.85 3.96
C ASP A 334 -17.80 35.44 5.17
N SER A 335 -16.47 35.39 5.16
CA SER A 335 -15.62 36.10 6.13
C SER A 335 -15.17 37.46 5.56
N PRO A 336 -15.30 38.59 6.28
CA PRO A 336 -15.00 39.92 5.76
C PRO A 336 -13.56 39.99 5.22
N ARG A 337 -13.40 40.05 3.89
CA ARG A 337 -12.12 40.17 3.13
C ARG A 337 -10.90 39.82 3.98
N ASN A 338 -10.80 38.56 4.40
CA ASN A 338 -9.65 38.11 5.15
C ASN A 338 -8.45 38.04 4.20
N GLU A 339 -7.29 38.51 4.67
CA GLU A 339 -5.97 38.46 4.05
C GLU A 339 -5.67 37.10 3.36
N TYR A 340 -6.26 36.03 3.92
CA TYR A 340 -6.28 34.70 3.36
C TYR A 340 -6.66 34.59 1.87
N HIS A 341 -7.76 35.24 1.43
CA HIS A 341 -8.20 35.13 0.03
C HIS A 341 -7.23 35.81 -0.92
N GLU A 342 -6.65 36.93 -0.51
CA GLU A 342 -5.71 37.67 -1.34
C GLU A 342 -4.45 36.83 -1.57
N ASN A 343 -3.97 36.09 -0.56
CA ASN A 343 -2.80 35.22 -0.73
C ASN A 343 -3.06 34.07 -1.72
N ILE A 344 -4.24 33.42 -1.65
CA ILE A 344 -4.60 32.39 -2.65
C ILE A 344 -4.79 33.02 -4.02
N ARG A 345 -5.42 34.20 -4.09
CA ARG A 345 -5.60 34.92 -5.37
C ARG A 345 -4.28 35.26 -6.03
N GLU A 346 -3.36 35.83 -5.27
CA GLU A 346 -2.02 36.19 -5.73
C GLU A 346 -1.28 34.95 -6.20
N PHE A 347 -1.28 33.87 -5.40
CA PHE A 347 -0.70 32.60 -5.80
C PHE A 347 -1.28 32.04 -7.11
N LEU A 348 -2.61 31.89 -7.20
CA LEU A 348 -3.25 31.34 -8.39
C LEU A 348 -3.05 32.22 -9.63
N ARG A 349 -3.02 33.55 -9.45
CA ARG A 349 -2.72 34.52 -10.52
C ARG A 349 -1.29 34.34 -11.02
N ASP A 350 -0.32 34.22 -10.12
CA ASP A 350 1.09 34.01 -10.47
C ASP A 350 1.32 32.68 -11.17
N PHE A 351 0.53 31.66 -10.83
CA PHE A 351 0.55 30.34 -11.47
C PHE A 351 -0.25 30.26 -12.77
N GLY A 352 -1.00 31.30 -13.14
CA GLY A 352 -1.87 31.28 -14.32
C GLY A 352 -3.02 30.26 -14.22
N ALA A 353 -3.38 29.84 -13.01
CA ALA A 353 -4.48 28.92 -12.79
C ALA A 353 -5.82 29.67 -12.96
N VAL A 354 -6.66 29.18 -13.86
CA VAL A 354 -7.91 29.85 -14.24
C VAL A 354 -9.07 29.49 -13.29
N SER A 355 -9.00 28.34 -12.60
CA SER A 355 -10.03 27.89 -11.67
C SER A 355 -9.49 26.94 -10.59
N VAL A 356 -10.17 26.92 -9.45
CA VAL A 356 -9.98 25.94 -8.37
C VAL A 356 -11.11 24.91 -8.48
N GLY A 357 -10.77 23.63 -8.59
CA GLY A 357 -11.74 22.54 -8.70
C GLY A 357 -12.38 22.18 -7.36
N SER A 358 -11.58 22.14 -6.30
CA SER A 358 -12.02 21.82 -4.93
C SER A 358 -11.04 22.38 -3.90
N SER A 359 -11.49 22.54 -2.66
CA SER A 359 -10.64 22.94 -1.54
C SER A 359 -11.14 22.41 -0.20
N SER A 360 -10.23 22.21 0.76
CA SER A 360 -10.56 21.92 2.15
C SER A 360 -9.65 22.69 3.11
N HIS A 361 -10.23 23.21 4.19
CA HIS A 361 -9.54 23.92 5.27
C HIS A 361 -9.70 23.17 6.58
N GLN A 362 -8.61 22.97 7.32
CA GLN A 362 -8.59 22.28 8.61
C GLN A 362 -7.80 23.09 9.64
N GLU A 363 -8.39 23.30 10.82
CA GLU A 363 -7.70 23.86 11.99
C GLU A 363 -7.47 22.74 13.01
N ILE A 364 -6.23 22.56 13.44
CA ILE A 364 -5.80 21.49 14.32
C ILE A 364 -4.82 22.02 15.36
N GLY A 365 -5.33 22.34 16.56
CA GLY A 365 -4.52 22.95 17.62
C GLY A 365 -3.97 24.31 17.19
N GLU A 366 -2.66 24.44 17.15
CA GLU A 366 -1.94 25.66 16.73
C GLU A 366 -1.68 25.74 15.22
N TYR A 367 -2.13 24.76 14.43
CA TYR A 367 -1.88 24.71 13.00
C TYR A 367 -3.16 24.90 12.19
N SER A 368 -3.06 25.60 11.07
CA SER A 368 -4.11 25.65 10.03
C SER A 368 -3.55 25.12 8.71
N PHE A 369 -4.35 24.36 7.98
CA PHE A 369 -3.99 23.74 6.71
C PHE A 369 -5.04 24.01 5.66
N ILE A 370 -4.61 24.32 4.45
CA ILE A 370 -5.49 24.43 3.30
C ILE A 370 -4.96 23.57 2.18
N PHE A 371 -5.88 22.86 1.56
CA PHE A 371 -5.66 22.06 0.38
C PHE A 371 -6.57 22.55 -0.73
N PHE A 372 -6.08 22.60 -1.96
CA PHE A 372 -6.93 22.85 -3.12
C PHE A 372 -6.38 22.19 -4.39
N ALA A 373 -7.28 21.83 -5.30
CA ALA A 373 -6.94 21.34 -6.63
C ALA A 373 -7.11 22.45 -7.67
N ALA A 374 -6.10 22.66 -8.52
CA ALA A 374 -6.15 23.62 -9.63
C ALA A 374 -5.30 23.11 -10.80
N GLY A 375 -5.87 23.10 -12.02
CA GLY A 375 -5.14 22.69 -13.23
C GLY A 375 -4.62 21.25 -13.20
N GLY A 376 -5.34 20.31 -12.56
CA GLY A 376 -4.91 18.92 -12.39
C GLY A 376 -3.78 18.72 -11.38
N LYS A 377 -3.51 19.73 -10.55
CA LYS A 377 -2.48 19.72 -9.51
C LYS A 377 -3.10 20.00 -8.16
N VAL A 378 -2.56 19.37 -7.13
CA VAL A 378 -2.98 19.58 -5.73
C VAL A 378 -1.94 20.41 -5.01
N TYR A 379 -2.41 21.48 -4.38
CA TYR A 379 -1.61 22.41 -3.61
C TYR A 379 -1.98 22.37 -2.14
N ALA A 380 -0.99 22.63 -1.29
CA ALA A 380 -1.20 22.81 0.13
C ALA A 380 -0.48 24.04 0.67
N GLY A 381 -1.13 24.73 1.60
CA GLY A 381 -0.53 25.76 2.44
C GLY A 381 -0.74 25.42 3.90
N SER A 382 0.18 25.86 4.74
CA SER A 382 0.02 25.76 6.19
C SER A 382 0.39 27.06 6.88
N LYS A 383 -0.12 27.25 8.10
CA LYS A 383 0.35 28.30 8.99
C LYS A 383 0.29 27.86 10.45
N HIS A 384 1.14 28.49 11.26
CA HIS A 384 1.04 28.45 12.71
C HIS A 384 0.05 29.51 13.22
N SER A 385 -0.51 29.35 14.42
CA SER A 385 -1.47 30.30 15.02
C SER A 385 -0.88 31.70 15.22
N ASP A 386 0.44 31.77 15.35
CA ASP A 386 1.19 33.02 15.53
C ASP A 386 1.49 33.73 14.19
N GLU A 387 1.16 33.08 13.08
CA GLU A 387 1.34 33.63 11.73
C GLU A 387 0.02 34.25 11.25
N LEU A 388 0.13 35.46 10.71
CA LEU A 388 -1.02 36.20 10.18
C LEU A 388 -1.55 35.58 8.89
N ALA A 389 -0.66 34.98 8.10
CA ALA A 389 -0.91 34.56 6.73
C ALA A 389 -0.47 33.10 6.50
N PHE A 390 -1.20 32.40 5.63
CA PHE A 390 -0.66 31.20 4.99
C PHE A 390 0.54 31.60 4.14
N THR A 391 1.66 30.94 4.36
CA THR A 391 2.86 31.14 3.57
C THR A 391 3.17 29.88 2.79
N ASN A 392 3.87 30.04 1.67
CA ASN A 392 4.45 28.94 0.91
C ASN A 392 3.44 27.89 0.44
N PHE A 393 2.43 28.28 -0.36
CA PHE A 393 1.63 27.27 -1.06
C PHE A 393 2.52 26.43 -1.97
N ARG A 394 2.41 25.10 -1.86
CA ARG A 394 3.28 24.14 -2.58
C ARG A 394 2.47 23.16 -3.36
N LEU A 395 2.99 22.76 -4.52
CA LEU A 395 2.55 21.57 -5.22
C LEU A 395 2.87 20.35 -4.36
N ILE A 396 1.84 19.64 -3.91
CA ILE A 396 2.00 18.43 -3.11
C ILE A 396 1.66 17.15 -3.88
N GLY A 397 0.98 17.25 -5.02
CA GLY A 397 0.60 16.09 -5.82
C GLY A 397 -0.16 16.48 -7.09
N LEU A 398 -0.62 15.48 -7.84
CA LEU A 398 -1.58 15.67 -8.91
C LEU A 398 -3.00 15.45 -8.39
N GLY A 399 -3.99 15.97 -9.12
CA GLY A 399 -5.39 15.68 -8.83
C GLY A 399 -6.39 16.76 -9.24
N SER A 400 -7.64 16.32 -9.33
CA SER A 400 -8.81 17.12 -9.68
C SER A 400 -9.66 17.48 -8.45
N SER A 401 -9.66 16.60 -7.43
CA SER A 401 -10.47 16.75 -6.23
C SER A 401 -9.65 16.52 -4.95
N VAL A 402 -9.95 17.28 -3.90
CA VAL A 402 -9.37 17.12 -2.57
C VAL A 402 -10.45 17.11 -1.50
N HIS A 403 -10.26 16.27 -0.50
CA HIS A 403 -11.01 16.30 0.75
C HIS A 403 -10.07 16.08 1.91
N ALA A 404 -10.06 17.02 2.86
CA ALA A 404 -9.30 16.89 4.09
C ALA A 404 -10.23 16.83 5.30
N THR A 405 -9.82 16.08 6.32
CA THR A 405 -10.52 15.92 7.59
C THR A 405 -9.51 15.68 8.70
N SER A 406 -9.87 15.99 9.94
CA SER A 406 -9.01 15.78 11.10
C SER A 406 -9.70 15.02 12.22
N LEU A 407 -8.88 14.36 13.04
CA LEU A 407 -9.28 13.75 14.30
C LEU A 407 -8.16 13.95 15.31
N ASP A 408 -8.45 14.65 16.40
CA ASP A 408 -7.47 15.14 17.36
C ASP A 408 -6.33 15.88 16.64
N ASN A 409 -5.10 15.38 16.70
CA ASN A 409 -3.93 15.95 16.04
C ASN A 409 -3.59 15.27 14.71
N VAL A 410 -4.46 14.42 14.17
CA VAL A 410 -4.25 13.70 12.91
C VAL A 410 -4.99 14.39 11.78
N LEU A 411 -4.31 14.55 10.64
CA LEU A 411 -4.84 15.09 9.42
C LEU A 411 -4.79 14.02 8.32
N LEU A 412 -5.97 13.76 7.74
CA LEU A 412 -6.15 12.97 6.54
C LEU A 412 -6.45 13.92 5.38
N LEU A 413 -5.70 13.76 4.29
CA LEU A 413 -6.03 14.29 2.98
C LEU A 413 -6.34 13.12 2.05
N VAL A 414 -7.43 13.22 1.30
CA VAL A 414 -7.80 12.31 0.22
C VAL A 414 -7.81 13.12 -1.07
N THR A 415 -7.19 12.58 -2.12
CA THR A 415 -7.12 13.24 -3.43
C THR A 415 -7.59 12.32 -4.54
N GLU A 416 -8.26 12.88 -5.56
CA GLU A 416 -8.67 12.19 -6.78
C GLU A 416 -7.76 12.57 -7.94
N GLY A 417 -7.40 11.59 -8.77
CA GLY A 417 -6.70 11.83 -10.04
C GLY A 417 -5.20 12.05 -9.86
N ASN A 418 -4.62 11.45 -8.83
CA ASN A 418 -3.19 11.55 -8.55
C ASN A 418 -2.44 10.35 -9.18
N HIS A 419 -1.20 10.08 -8.76
CA HIS A 419 -0.47 8.93 -9.28
C HIS A 419 -1.02 7.61 -8.77
N CYS A 420 -0.88 6.59 -9.62
CA CYS A 420 -1.15 5.23 -9.23
C CYS A 420 -0.01 4.64 -8.42
N TYR A 421 0.12 5.01 -7.16
CA TYR A 421 1.18 4.46 -6.34
C TYR A 421 0.96 2.97 -6.12
N ASN A 422 2.03 2.19 -6.26
CA ASN A 422 1.96 0.75 -6.08
C ASN A 422 0.97 0.08 -7.06
N SER A 423 1.22 0.17 -8.36
CA SER A 423 0.63 -0.73 -9.35
C SER A 423 1.68 -1.73 -9.84
N HIS A 424 1.28 -2.83 -10.49
CA HIS A 424 2.23 -3.79 -11.05
C HIS A 424 3.27 -3.08 -11.93
N GLY A 425 2.80 -2.32 -12.94
CA GLY A 425 3.70 -1.60 -13.85
C GLY A 425 4.58 -0.56 -13.17
N HIS A 426 4.16 0.05 -12.05
CA HIS A 426 4.98 1.01 -11.32
C HIS A 426 6.00 0.37 -10.38
N ASN A 427 5.71 -0.80 -9.81
CA ASN A 427 6.64 -1.54 -8.97
C ASN A 427 7.71 -2.27 -9.79
N THR A 428 7.37 -2.71 -11.01
CA THR A 428 8.26 -3.54 -11.82
C THR A 428 9.12 -2.74 -12.80
N ARG A 429 8.64 -1.60 -13.29
CA ARG A 429 9.39 -0.78 -14.25
C ARG A 429 10.74 -0.34 -13.71
N ALA A 430 11.75 -0.35 -14.57
CA ALA A 430 13.06 0.20 -14.24
C ALA A 430 13.05 1.74 -14.05
N PHE A 431 12.05 2.45 -14.59
CA PHE A 431 11.94 3.92 -14.52
C PHE A 431 10.54 4.44 -14.90
N PRO A 432 10.01 5.52 -14.26
CA PRO A 432 10.44 6.10 -12.98
C PRO A 432 10.25 5.17 -11.78
N LEU A 433 11.07 5.33 -10.75
CA LEU A 433 10.87 4.62 -9.49
C LEU A 433 9.63 5.19 -8.77
N VAL A 434 9.06 4.42 -7.85
CA VAL A 434 7.83 4.81 -7.13
C VAL A 434 8.03 6.10 -6.32
N CYS A 435 9.22 6.30 -5.76
CA CYS A 435 9.57 7.49 -4.99
C CYS A 435 9.91 8.73 -5.80
N ASP A 436 10.04 8.58 -7.13
CA ASP A 436 10.38 9.67 -8.04
C ASP A 436 9.23 9.91 -9.04
N PRO A 437 7.99 10.15 -8.56
CA PRO A 437 6.88 10.39 -9.45
C PRO A 437 7.14 11.69 -10.23
N LYS A 438 6.77 11.66 -11.50
CA LYS A 438 6.80 12.84 -12.35
C LYS A 438 5.56 13.68 -12.09
N THR A 439 5.70 14.99 -12.03
CA THR A 439 4.61 15.90 -11.66
C THR A 439 3.89 16.53 -12.85
N GLU A 440 4.02 15.91 -14.03
CA GLU A 440 3.36 16.41 -15.23
C GLU A 440 1.92 15.87 -15.27
N PRO A 441 0.94 16.67 -15.74
CA PRO A 441 -0.45 16.24 -15.80
C PRO A 441 -0.69 14.92 -16.57
N GLY A 442 0.19 14.58 -17.52
CA GLY A 442 0.11 13.32 -18.26
C GLY A 442 0.50 12.07 -17.46
N ASP A 443 1.07 12.24 -16.26
CA ASP A 443 1.42 11.15 -15.34
C ASP A 443 0.32 10.91 -14.29
N ALA A 444 -0.74 11.73 -14.26
CA ALA A 444 -1.91 11.52 -13.43
C ALA A 444 -2.65 10.24 -13.89
N CYS A 445 -3.02 9.39 -12.93
CA CYS A 445 -3.96 8.31 -13.18
C CYS A 445 -5.36 8.83 -12.88
N GLU A 446 -6.16 9.01 -13.92
CA GLU A 446 -7.56 9.42 -13.77
C GLU A 446 -8.24 8.48 -12.77
N TYR A 447 -8.92 9.07 -11.79
CA TYR A 447 -9.71 8.36 -10.78
C TYR A 447 -8.91 7.58 -9.72
N ALA A 448 -7.57 7.64 -9.72
CA ALA A 448 -6.80 7.12 -8.60
C ALA A 448 -7.16 7.90 -7.33
N LEU A 449 -7.59 7.18 -6.28
CA LEU A 449 -7.86 7.76 -4.98
C LEU A 449 -6.68 7.50 -4.05
N ASP A 450 -6.01 8.60 -3.69
CA ASP A 450 -4.87 8.57 -2.80
C ASP A 450 -5.23 9.11 -1.42
N TYR A 451 -4.51 8.63 -0.42
CA TYR A 451 -4.58 9.13 0.94
C TYR A 451 -3.22 9.64 1.39
N SER A 452 -3.24 10.67 2.22
CA SER A 452 -2.08 11.20 2.93
C SER A 452 -2.44 11.40 4.39
N LEU A 453 -1.77 10.70 5.29
CA LEU A 453 -2.13 10.62 6.70
C LEU A 453 -0.92 10.92 7.58
N GLY A 454 -1.05 11.93 8.43
CA GLY A 454 0.04 12.34 9.33
C GLY A 454 -0.49 13.19 10.48
N THR A 455 0.34 13.47 11.47
CA THR A 455 -0.01 14.45 12.51
C THR A 455 0.04 15.88 11.94
N ALA A 456 -0.70 16.81 12.54
CA ALA A 456 -0.65 18.23 12.18
C ALA A 456 0.80 18.76 12.18
N ARG A 457 1.58 18.39 13.20
CA ARG A 457 3.00 18.79 13.27
C ARG A 457 3.82 18.21 12.11
N ASN A 458 3.64 16.93 11.76
CA ASN A 458 4.34 16.30 10.64
C ASN A 458 4.00 17.00 9.31
N TRP A 459 2.71 17.29 9.10
CA TRP A 459 2.26 18.06 7.93
C TRP A 459 2.86 19.45 7.88
N PHE A 460 2.82 20.18 8.99
CA PHE A 460 3.38 21.52 9.07
C PHE A 460 4.88 21.49 8.77
N SER A 461 5.64 20.64 9.45
CA SER A 461 7.09 20.49 9.26
C SER A 461 7.44 20.16 7.81
N TRP A 462 6.77 19.16 7.23
CA TRP A 462 7.01 18.76 5.86
C TRP A 462 6.67 19.87 4.85
N LEU A 463 5.58 20.61 5.07
CA LEU A 463 5.23 21.77 4.23
C LEU A 463 6.21 22.95 4.36
N GLN A 464 7.10 22.96 5.36
CA GLN A 464 8.21 23.91 5.42
C GLN A 464 9.43 23.47 4.59
N GLU A 465 9.58 22.18 4.30
CA GLU A 465 10.68 21.65 3.48
C GLU A 465 10.54 22.07 2.01
N THR A 466 11.65 22.19 1.29
CA THR A 466 11.67 22.68 -0.10
C THR A 466 11.43 21.58 -1.13
N ASN A 467 10.53 21.85 -2.10
CA ASN A 467 10.37 21.15 -3.38
C ASN A 467 10.05 19.64 -3.37
N THR A 468 9.20 19.16 -2.46
CA THR A 468 8.80 17.74 -2.48
C THR A 468 7.31 17.56 -2.74
N VAL A 469 7.01 16.70 -3.71
CA VAL A 469 5.69 16.08 -3.87
C VAL A 469 5.58 14.98 -2.84
N ILE A 470 4.39 14.80 -2.27
CA ILE A 470 4.18 13.70 -1.33
C ILE A 470 4.18 12.38 -2.11
N THR A 471 4.99 11.43 -1.64
CA THR A 471 5.12 10.10 -2.23
C THR A 471 5.01 9.06 -1.12
N PRO A 472 4.81 7.76 -1.44
CA PRO A 472 4.83 6.67 -0.45
C PRO A 472 6.14 6.58 0.36
N CYS A 473 7.18 7.30 -0.07
CA CYS A 473 8.51 7.29 0.51
C CYS A 473 8.73 8.43 1.51
N ASN A 474 7.68 9.21 1.77
CA ASN A 474 7.73 10.26 2.77
C ASN A 474 7.86 9.66 4.18
N GLU A 475 8.81 10.16 4.96
CA GLU A 475 9.11 9.64 6.30
C GLU A 475 8.16 10.17 7.39
N HIS A 476 7.31 11.15 7.09
CA HIS A 476 6.50 11.87 8.07
C HIS A 476 5.00 11.69 7.85
N ILE A 477 4.59 11.55 6.59
CA ILE A 477 3.21 11.43 6.15
C ILE A 477 3.07 10.12 5.40
N LEU A 478 2.17 9.27 5.90
CA LEU A 478 1.86 8.01 5.24
C LEU A 478 1.05 8.28 3.99
N HIS A 479 1.56 7.85 2.84
CA HIS A 479 0.92 8.10 1.55
C HIS A 479 0.75 6.82 0.73
N GLY A 480 -0.24 6.79 -0.16
CA GLY A 480 -0.47 5.70 -1.11
C GLY A 480 -1.85 5.79 -1.77
N THR A 481 -2.10 4.87 -2.69
CA THR A 481 -3.39 4.71 -3.39
C THR A 481 -4.22 3.63 -2.69
N PHE A 482 -5.50 3.89 -2.39
CA PHE A 482 -6.35 2.92 -1.69
C PHE A 482 -7.54 2.42 -2.52
N SER A 483 -7.94 3.12 -3.58
CA SER A 483 -9.08 2.76 -4.42
C SER A 483 -9.08 3.51 -5.76
N GLY A 484 -10.09 3.26 -6.60
CA GLY A 484 -10.43 4.05 -7.77
C GLY A 484 -11.84 4.64 -7.66
N GLY A 485 -12.01 5.91 -8.01
CA GLY A 485 -13.31 6.59 -7.93
C GLY A 485 -13.23 8.11 -8.03
N HIS A 486 -14.30 8.78 -7.61
CA HIS A 486 -14.46 10.23 -7.71
C HIS A 486 -15.12 10.86 -6.50
N ASN A 487 -14.97 12.17 -6.37
CA ASN A 487 -15.64 12.99 -5.36
C ASN A 487 -15.46 12.40 -3.94
N PRO A 488 -14.20 12.12 -3.53
CA PRO A 488 -13.97 11.42 -2.28
C PRO A 488 -14.35 12.30 -1.07
N SER A 489 -14.92 11.66 -0.06
CA SER A 489 -15.18 12.24 1.26
C SER A 489 -14.70 11.29 2.35
N GLY A 490 -13.63 11.69 3.03
CA GLY A 490 -12.98 10.92 4.07
C GLY A 490 -13.41 11.33 5.48
N ILE A 491 -13.41 10.36 6.40
CA ILE A 491 -13.44 10.58 7.84
C ILE A 491 -12.37 9.74 8.54
N LEU A 492 -11.95 10.21 9.70
CA LEU A 492 -11.12 9.48 10.65
C LEU A 492 -11.97 8.99 11.82
N ILE A 493 -11.69 7.78 12.29
CA ILE A 493 -12.31 7.20 13.49
C ILE A 493 -11.26 6.67 14.46
N HIS A 494 -11.52 6.82 15.76
CA HIS A 494 -10.69 6.18 16.78
C HIS A 494 -10.86 4.67 16.73
N LEU A 495 -9.74 3.97 16.81
CA LEU A 495 -9.73 2.53 16.96
C LEU A 495 -9.17 2.16 18.32
N PRO A 496 -9.68 1.10 18.95
CA PRO A 496 -9.04 0.53 20.12
C PRO A 496 -7.60 0.14 19.75
N SER A 497 -6.62 0.79 20.40
CA SER A 497 -5.22 0.37 20.34
C SER A 497 -4.88 -0.33 21.65
N GLN A 498 -4.46 -1.59 21.56
CA GLN A 498 -3.80 -2.26 22.69
C GLN A 498 -2.31 -1.91 22.75
N SER A 499 -1.76 -1.31 21.69
CA SER A 499 -0.37 -0.87 21.68
C SER A 499 -0.23 0.48 22.36
N PRO A 500 0.69 0.62 23.33
CA PRO A 500 1.00 1.91 23.93
C PRO A 500 1.73 2.87 22.96
N GLU A 501 2.22 2.39 21.81
CA GLU A 501 3.17 3.12 20.97
C GLU A 501 2.55 3.94 19.82
N GLY A 502 1.24 4.12 19.75
CA GLY A 502 0.67 5.02 18.74
C GLY A 502 -0.85 5.08 18.68
N LEU A 503 -1.32 6.19 18.11
CA LEU A 503 -2.74 6.36 17.80
C LEU A 503 -3.08 5.50 16.57
N LYS A 504 -3.93 4.50 16.78
CA LYS A 504 -4.51 3.71 15.68
C LYS A 504 -5.79 4.41 15.22
N VAL A 505 -5.84 4.79 13.93
CA VAL A 505 -7.01 5.45 13.33
C VAL A 505 -7.56 4.61 12.19
N GLY A 506 -8.88 4.56 12.08
CA GLY A 506 -9.57 3.96 10.95
C GLY A 506 -9.82 5.06 9.94
N VAL A 507 -9.54 4.78 8.69
CA VAL A 507 -9.86 5.65 7.56
C VAL A 507 -11.08 5.06 6.88
N MET A 508 -12.11 5.88 6.67
CA MET A 508 -13.22 5.55 5.79
C MET A 508 -13.39 6.65 4.77
N VAL A 509 -13.54 6.26 3.50
CA VAL A 509 -13.75 7.19 2.39
C VAL A 509 -14.97 6.75 1.62
N ALA A 510 -15.99 7.60 1.59
CA ALA A 510 -17.11 7.49 0.67
C ALA A 510 -16.72 8.17 -0.65
N HIS A 511 -16.98 7.52 -1.77
CA HIS A 511 -16.70 8.07 -3.10
C HIS A 511 -17.68 7.52 -4.13
N GLU A 512 -17.75 8.16 -5.28
CA GLU A 512 -18.46 7.64 -6.43
C GLU A 512 -17.57 6.63 -7.17
N PRO A 513 -18.15 5.58 -7.79
CA PRO A 513 -17.42 4.67 -8.66
C PRO A 513 -17.00 5.41 -9.93
N TYR A 514 -15.89 5.01 -10.55
CA TYR A 514 -15.50 5.59 -11.83
C TYR A 514 -16.31 5.02 -13.01
N PRO A 515 -16.40 5.72 -14.15
CA PRO A 515 -17.15 5.27 -15.32
C PRO A 515 -16.69 3.89 -15.86
N LEU A 516 -17.65 2.99 -16.04
CA LEU A 516 -17.51 1.60 -16.50
C LEU A 516 -16.62 1.33 -17.73
N ASN A 517 -16.35 2.35 -18.54
CA ASN A 517 -15.63 2.24 -19.80
C ASN A 517 -14.12 2.55 -19.70
N ASN A 518 -13.64 3.06 -18.56
CA ASN A 518 -12.23 3.36 -18.38
C ASN A 518 -11.54 2.28 -17.54
N GLN A 519 -10.54 1.60 -18.10
CA GLN A 519 -9.65 0.76 -17.30
C GLN A 519 -8.68 1.68 -16.56
N SER A 520 -8.87 1.83 -15.25
CA SER A 520 -7.82 2.40 -14.41
C SER A 520 -6.68 1.39 -14.30
N ILE A 521 -5.45 1.87 -14.47
CA ILE A 521 -4.24 1.09 -14.19
C ILE A 521 -4.02 0.88 -12.68
N CYS A 522 -4.83 1.56 -11.84
CA CYS A 522 -4.86 1.37 -10.40
C CYS A 522 -5.92 0.39 -10.01
N GLY A 523 -5.47 -0.74 -9.45
CA GLY A 523 -6.27 -1.64 -8.63
C GLY A 523 -7.72 -1.71 -9.06
N THR A 524 -8.03 -2.44 -10.11
CA THR A 524 -9.32 -2.34 -10.80
C THR A 524 -10.47 -2.67 -9.81
N PRO A 525 -11.26 -1.67 -9.37
CA PRO A 525 -12.43 -1.92 -8.57
C PRO A 525 -13.45 -2.65 -9.43
N LYS A 526 -14.42 -3.26 -8.78
CA LYS A 526 -15.40 -4.09 -9.47
C LYS A 526 -16.20 -3.26 -10.48
N LEU A 527 -16.13 -3.63 -11.76
CA LEU A 527 -16.94 -3.04 -12.82
C LEU A 527 -18.43 -3.16 -12.47
N GLY A 528 -19.15 -2.04 -12.47
CA GLY A 528 -20.61 -2.00 -12.42
C GLY A 528 -21.17 -1.68 -11.05
N GLU A 529 -20.33 -1.28 -10.11
CA GLU A 529 -20.81 -0.65 -8.90
C GLU A 529 -21.48 0.69 -9.28
N THR A 530 -22.74 0.84 -8.88
CA THR A 530 -23.51 2.07 -8.99
C THR A 530 -23.79 2.60 -7.59
N GLY A 531 -23.79 3.92 -7.42
CA GLY A 531 -24.11 4.54 -6.13
C GLY A 531 -22.86 5.02 -5.40
N ILE A 532 -22.85 4.90 -4.07
CA ILE A 532 -21.73 5.32 -3.23
C ILE A 532 -20.92 4.08 -2.85
N VAL A 533 -19.62 4.12 -3.14
CA VAL A 533 -18.63 3.13 -2.69
C VAL A 533 -18.04 3.60 -1.37
N LEU A 534 -17.93 2.69 -0.41
CA LEU A 534 -17.29 2.96 0.87
C LEU A 534 -16.00 2.13 0.95
N SER A 535 -14.86 2.81 0.85
CA SER A 535 -13.54 2.23 1.05
C SER A 535 -13.12 2.43 2.51
N ALA A 536 -12.53 1.41 3.13
CA ALA A 536 -12.13 1.49 4.53
C ALA A 536 -10.86 0.69 4.81
N PHE A 537 -9.94 1.26 5.60
CA PHE A 537 -8.72 0.59 6.02
C PHE A 537 -8.24 1.08 7.39
N ALA A 538 -7.39 0.27 8.01
CA ALA A 538 -6.73 0.58 9.26
C ALA A 538 -5.41 1.31 9.01
N SER A 539 -5.06 2.30 9.81
CA SER A 539 -3.70 2.83 9.80
C SER A 539 -3.20 3.14 11.20
N PHE A 540 -1.91 2.90 11.42
CA PHE A 540 -1.18 3.47 12.55
C PHE A 540 -0.72 4.87 12.15
N VAL A 541 -1.00 5.86 13.00
CA VAL A 541 -0.45 7.20 12.84
C VAL A 541 0.78 7.30 13.71
N VAL A 542 1.89 7.68 13.11
CA VAL A 542 3.12 7.91 13.87
C VAL A 542 2.96 9.22 14.63
N THR A 543 2.79 9.09 15.95
CA THR A 543 2.67 10.24 16.85
C THR A 543 4.03 10.76 17.33
N GLU A 544 5.10 9.99 17.15
CA GLU A 544 6.44 10.39 17.58
C GLU A 544 7.03 11.44 16.63
N ASN A 545 7.62 12.47 17.24
CA ASN A 545 8.48 13.41 16.54
C ASN A 545 9.77 12.68 16.16
N PHE A 546 10.14 12.71 14.88
CA PHE A 546 11.47 12.27 14.44
C PHE A 546 12.60 13.19 14.92
N VAL A 547 12.29 14.22 15.73
CA VAL A 547 13.27 15.11 16.37
C VAL A 547 13.88 14.38 17.57
N GLY A 548 14.75 13.42 17.26
CA GLY A 548 15.44 12.56 18.24
C GLY A 548 16.59 11.74 17.66
N LEU A 549 17.07 12.09 16.46
CA LEU A 549 18.44 11.80 16.04
C LEU A 549 19.20 13.13 16.01
N ASP A 550 19.28 13.81 17.16
CA ASP A 550 20.39 14.71 17.37
C ASP A 550 21.65 13.84 17.40
N ASP A 551 22.59 14.17 16.52
CA ASP A 551 23.97 13.70 16.42
C ASP A 551 24.48 12.96 17.67
N GLY A 552 24.53 11.63 17.58
CA GLY A 552 25.29 10.74 18.47
C GLY A 552 26.42 10.07 17.70
#